data_AF-A0A9D7HGY0-F1
#
_entry.id   AF-A0A9D7HGY0-F1
#
_cell.length_a   1.000
_cell.length_b   1.000
_cell.length_c   1.000
_cell.angle_alpha   90.00
_cell.angle_beta   90.00
_cell.angle_gamma   90.00
#
_symmetry.space_group_name_H-M   'P 1'
#
loop_
_entity.id
_entity.type
_entity.pdbx_description
1 polymer ?
#
loop_
_entity_poly.entity_id
_entity_poly.type
_entity_poly.pdbx_seq_one_letter_code
_entity_poly.pdbx_strand_id
1 'polypeptide(L)'
;MAIIVRRPSLSLLVVMLVVFVTAVVSVRELWNGPVADMPLRVVRSDVKGYYGYLQAIFIRHDLGKEAYQWEYVRETPTGTLNKYFCGTSVMMAPWFAIGHDIALGDPKAPRDGLSIHEMRAISIGGWAYLLIGLLALRALLLRMGIREVVVVWVLLAIGFGTQLMQYAALQPGWSHVHSFCVVCLFLLTVHRFSSGGPPTSMILAAALLGLIVLIRPVNGLIILAVPIVAGASFVPMLRRMWSHRLVLFTSIVVAAVVISIQPLLWHAQIGKWFAYGYQGEGFHWDRPEVAKVLFGFRRGLFLWTPVLLLSLFGTIWFLRNDRLRGAWMMLYWTANAYVISAWWIWYYGGGFGARVFVDHYPVLALPMAFLLNSLGPRWWLSARVFITGCCLLLLFQMWQYNAFILHHESMDRAKYAHTFLRWDDRYRGQLAGNYQSPPFNPNGMEVVLEESCDLERACEHWSGSGIQRTSIAFSGSHACIITPAMEYALGFSAADGSLPTGRALYLEVGYQRLEVRAGASQPLLAIADVKHADGSQGLYEPFFINPLPARLGKWEQVEYRVPVPPLEPGDRLAFYFWNRDRQAHVLIDDVFIRVLAVKPY
;
A
#
# COMPACT_ATOMS: atom_id res chain seq x y z
N MET A 1 -30.17 -3.78 -45.57
CA MET A 1 -29.88 -4.39 -44.26
C MET A 1 -29.35 -3.28 -43.34
N ALA A 2 -30.25 -2.60 -42.61
CA ALA A 2 -29.85 -1.49 -41.74
C ALA A 2 -29.13 -2.08 -40.52
N ILE A 3 -27.84 -1.78 -40.37
CA ILE A 3 -27.09 -2.09 -39.15
C ILE A 3 -27.73 -1.28 -38.03
N ILE A 4 -28.58 -1.91 -37.22
CA ILE A 4 -29.12 -1.30 -36.01
C ILE A 4 -27.95 -1.17 -35.04
N VAL A 5 -27.25 -0.04 -35.09
CA VAL A 5 -26.24 0.33 -34.10
C VAL A 5 -26.99 0.59 -32.79
N ARG A 6 -27.10 -0.43 -31.95
CA ARG A 6 -27.67 -0.28 -30.60
C ARG A 6 -26.81 0.74 -29.85
N ARG A 7 -27.43 1.83 -29.38
CA ARG A 7 -26.74 2.83 -28.57
C ARG A 7 -26.12 2.15 -27.33
N PRO A 8 -24.85 2.44 -27.00
CA PRO A 8 -24.22 1.87 -25.81
C PRO A 8 -25.01 2.26 -24.56
N SER A 9 -25.13 1.34 -23.61
CA SER A 9 -25.84 1.62 -22.36
C SER A 9 -25.05 2.63 -21.51
N LEU A 10 -25.74 3.38 -20.64
CA LEU A 10 -25.10 4.43 -19.83
C LEU A 10 -24.03 3.86 -18.90
N SER A 11 -24.25 2.69 -18.30
CA SER A 11 -23.24 2.04 -17.45
C SER A 11 -22.00 1.61 -18.23
N LEU A 12 -22.14 1.23 -19.51
CA LEU A 12 -20.99 0.93 -20.37
C LEU A 12 -20.18 2.20 -20.67
N LEU A 13 -20.84 3.31 -20.99
CA LEU A 13 -20.17 4.61 -21.18
C LEU A 13 -19.41 5.05 -19.93
N VAL A 14 -19.96 4.79 -18.74
CA VAL A 14 -19.30 5.10 -17.46
C VAL A 14 -18.06 4.23 -17.24
N VAL A 15 -18.11 2.93 -17.58
CA VAL A 15 -16.89 2.10 -17.55
C VAL A 15 -15.82 2.68 -18.45
N MET A 16 -16.18 3.03 -19.69
CA MET A 16 -15.23 3.62 -20.65
C MET A 16 -14.70 4.97 -20.16
N LEU A 17 -15.53 5.80 -19.52
CA LEU A 17 -15.13 7.07 -18.93
C LEU A 17 -14.08 6.87 -17.82
N VAL A 18 -14.32 5.94 -16.89
CA VAL A 18 -13.38 5.65 -15.79
C VAL A 18 -12.03 5.18 -16.33
N VAL A 19 -12.04 4.27 -17.30
CA VAL A 19 -10.80 3.77 -17.91
C VAL A 19 -10.10 4.87 -18.70
N PHE A 20 -10.83 5.67 -19.47
CA PHE A 20 -10.28 6.78 -20.24
C PHE A 20 -9.62 7.83 -19.34
N VAL A 21 -10.30 8.27 -18.28
CA VAL A 21 -9.73 9.23 -17.31
C VAL A 21 -8.50 8.63 -16.62
N THR A 22 -8.54 7.34 -16.24
CA THR A 22 -7.39 6.63 -15.67
C THR A 22 -6.20 6.66 -16.63
N ALA A 23 -6.41 6.33 -17.90
CA ALA A 23 -5.35 6.33 -18.92
C ALA A 23 -4.79 7.73 -19.17
N VAL A 24 -5.64 8.76 -19.24
CA VAL A 24 -5.19 10.15 -19.39
C VAL A 24 -4.33 10.58 -18.19
N VAL A 25 -4.73 10.23 -16.97
CA VAL A 25 -3.94 10.52 -15.76
C VAL A 25 -2.61 9.76 -15.77
N SER A 26 -2.59 8.48 -16.13
CA SER A 26 -1.35 7.72 -16.30
C SER A 26 -0.43 8.35 -17.33
N VAL A 27 -0.92 8.68 -18.52
CA VAL A 27 -0.10 9.28 -19.57
C VAL A 27 0.47 10.61 -19.08
N ARG A 28 -0.37 11.43 -18.44
CA ARG A 28 0.02 12.76 -17.96
C ARG A 28 1.06 12.73 -16.84
N GLU A 29 0.86 11.87 -15.84
CA GLU A 29 1.62 11.92 -14.58
C GLU A 29 2.70 10.83 -14.49
N LEU A 30 2.47 9.68 -15.14
CA LEU A 30 3.40 8.55 -15.11
C LEU A 30 4.32 8.52 -16.33
N TRP A 31 3.77 8.74 -17.53
CA TRP A 31 4.54 8.61 -18.79
C TRP A 31 5.26 9.90 -19.19
N ASN A 32 4.74 11.06 -18.79
CA ASN A 32 5.43 12.33 -19.01
C ASN A 32 6.52 12.54 -17.96
N GLY A 33 7.70 12.95 -18.41
CA GLY A 33 8.88 13.20 -17.58
C GLY A 33 10.11 12.50 -18.16
N PRO A 34 11.27 12.56 -17.48
CA PRO A 34 12.48 11.92 -17.97
C PRO A 34 12.28 10.41 -18.14
N VAL A 35 12.59 9.91 -19.34
CA VAL A 35 12.42 8.49 -19.71
C VAL A 35 13.17 7.56 -18.75
N ALA A 36 14.36 7.98 -18.31
CA ALA A 36 15.22 7.23 -17.39
C ALA A 36 14.54 6.96 -16.03
N ASP A 37 13.60 7.80 -15.61
CA ASP A 37 12.96 7.70 -14.30
C ASP A 37 11.69 6.84 -14.33
N MET A 38 11.15 6.50 -15.50
CA MET A 38 9.87 5.76 -15.58
C MET A 38 9.92 4.41 -14.83
N PRO A 39 11.00 3.61 -14.92
CA PRO A 39 11.12 2.39 -14.14
C PRO A 39 11.03 2.64 -12.62
N LEU A 40 11.64 3.71 -12.12
CA LEU A 40 11.59 4.09 -10.71
C LEU A 40 10.17 4.49 -10.25
N ARG A 41 9.28 4.88 -11.18
CA ARG A 41 7.88 5.22 -10.87
C ARG A 41 6.97 4.01 -10.90
N VAL A 42 7.21 3.06 -11.81
CA VAL A 42 6.37 1.89 -12.08
C VAL A 42 6.80 0.70 -11.22
N VAL A 43 8.09 0.39 -11.17
CA VAL A 43 8.70 -0.73 -10.43
C VAL A 43 9.37 -0.20 -9.15
N ARG A 44 8.55 0.06 -8.14
CA ARG A 44 8.98 0.55 -6.81
C ARG A 44 8.26 -0.15 -5.67
N SER A 45 8.83 -0.10 -4.47
CA SER A 45 8.31 -0.80 -3.27
C SER A 45 8.08 -2.29 -3.59
N ASP A 46 6.90 -2.82 -3.27
CA ASP A 46 6.52 -4.23 -3.39
C ASP A 46 6.59 -4.71 -4.84
N VAL A 47 6.44 -3.81 -5.81
CA VAL A 47 6.53 -4.12 -7.25
C VAL A 47 7.93 -4.59 -7.63
N LYS A 48 8.99 -4.12 -6.97
CA LYS A 48 10.35 -4.65 -7.20
C LYS A 48 10.38 -6.17 -7.05
N GLY A 49 9.67 -6.70 -6.05
CA GLY A 49 9.58 -8.12 -5.80
C GLY A 49 8.67 -8.87 -6.77
N TYR A 50 7.48 -8.32 -7.09
CA TYR A 50 6.60 -8.93 -8.08
C TYR A 50 7.26 -8.97 -9.47
N TYR A 51 7.86 -7.86 -9.89
CA TYR A 51 8.54 -7.74 -11.18
C TYR A 51 9.86 -8.51 -11.19
N GLY A 52 10.50 -8.65 -10.03
CA GLY A 52 11.76 -9.39 -9.86
C GLY A 52 11.67 -10.82 -10.37
N TYR A 53 10.53 -11.52 -10.17
CA TYR A 53 10.30 -12.84 -10.76
C TYR A 53 10.42 -12.84 -12.29
N LEU A 54 9.90 -11.82 -12.97
CA LEU A 54 9.95 -11.73 -14.43
C LEU A 54 11.39 -11.52 -14.91
N GLN A 55 12.14 -10.62 -14.26
CA GLN A 55 13.54 -10.41 -14.60
C GLN A 55 14.40 -11.64 -14.30
N ALA A 56 14.20 -12.29 -13.14
CA ALA A 56 14.98 -13.45 -12.75
C ALA A 56 14.75 -14.65 -13.67
N ILE A 57 13.52 -14.86 -14.13
CA ILE A 57 13.16 -15.98 -15.00
C ILE A 57 13.51 -15.70 -16.47
N PHE A 58 13.18 -14.52 -16.99
CA PHE A 58 13.22 -14.25 -18.44
C PHE A 58 14.41 -13.43 -18.91
N ILE A 59 15.10 -12.70 -18.02
CA ILE A 59 16.21 -11.80 -18.40
C ILE A 59 17.55 -12.30 -17.85
N ARG A 60 17.65 -12.43 -16.53
CA ARG A 60 18.92 -12.75 -15.85
C ARG A 60 19.16 -14.26 -15.69
N HIS A 61 18.11 -15.07 -15.73
CA HIS A 61 18.16 -16.51 -15.48
C HIS A 61 18.84 -16.88 -14.15
N ASP A 62 18.63 -16.05 -13.13
CA ASP A 62 19.28 -16.12 -11.81
C ASP A 62 18.29 -16.45 -10.68
N LEU A 63 17.11 -17.01 -10.98
CA LEU A 63 16.13 -17.41 -9.96
C LEU A 63 16.78 -18.31 -8.90
N GLY A 64 16.72 -17.91 -7.62
CA GLY A 64 17.40 -18.61 -6.51
C GLY A 64 18.85 -18.19 -6.26
N LYS A 65 19.38 -17.28 -7.09
CA LYS A 65 20.72 -16.68 -6.99
C LYS A 65 20.68 -15.17 -7.22
N GLU A 66 19.49 -14.57 -7.06
CA GLU A 66 19.26 -13.13 -7.18
C GLU A 66 20.14 -12.38 -6.17
N ALA A 67 20.69 -11.24 -6.58
CA ALA A 67 21.47 -10.38 -5.69
C ALA A 67 20.64 -9.95 -4.47
N TYR A 68 21.29 -9.85 -3.30
CA TYR A 68 20.63 -9.43 -2.08
C TYR A 68 20.00 -8.04 -2.24
N GLN A 69 18.74 -7.94 -1.84
CA GLN A 69 17.93 -6.72 -1.82
C GLN A 69 17.16 -6.75 -0.52
N TRP A 70 17.58 -5.95 0.46
CA TRP A 70 17.07 -6.01 1.83
C TRP A 70 15.54 -5.89 1.91
N GLU A 71 14.90 -5.22 0.93
CA GLU A 71 13.45 -5.05 0.89
C GLU A 71 12.70 -6.35 0.60
N TYR A 72 13.26 -7.27 -0.21
CA TYR A 72 12.49 -8.40 -0.75
C TYR A 72 13.24 -9.69 -1.07
N VAL A 73 14.56 -9.68 -1.25
CA VAL A 73 15.37 -10.89 -1.46
C VAL A 73 16.02 -11.27 -0.14
N ARG A 74 15.80 -12.50 0.31
CA ARG A 74 16.39 -13.07 1.52
C ARG A 74 17.45 -14.10 1.16
N GLU A 75 18.59 -14.04 1.81
CA GLU A 75 19.57 -15.12 1.71
C GLU A 75 19.12 -16.32 2.53
N THR A 76 19.40 -17.51 2.01
CA THR A 76 19.16 -18.79 2.68
C THR A 76 20.38 -19.70 2.49
N PRO A 77 20.55 -20.76 3.30
CA PRO A 77 21.70 -21.66 3.15
C PRO A 77 21.83 -22.33 1.77
N THR A 78 20.74 -22.40 1.01
CA THR A 78 20.67 -23.12 -0.28
C THR A 78 20.52 -22.19 -1.50
N GLY A 79 20.37 -20.88 -1.30
CA GLY A 79 20.11 -19.91 -2.37
C GLY A 79 19.41 -18.66 -1.85
N THR A 80 18.81 -17.87 -2.73
CA THR A 80 18.06 -16.66 -2.37
C THR A 80 16.56 -16.81 -2.61
N LEU A 81 15.77 -16.21 -1.73
CA LEU A 81 14.32 -16.30 -1.71
C LEU A 81 13.70 -14.91 -1.90
N ASN A 82 12.90 -14.75 -2.94
CA ASN A 82 12.01 -13.61 -3.10
C ASN A 82 10.81 -13.79 -2.14
N LYS A 83 10.58 -12.81 -1.25
CA LYS A 83 9.57 -12.94 -0.19
C LYS A 83 8.12 -12.92 -0.69
N TYR A 84 7.88 -12.35 -1.86
CA TYR A 84 6.53 -12.10 -2.36
C TYR A 84 5.95 -13.31 -3.08
N PHE A 85 4.62 -13.34 -3.19
CA PHE A 85 3.94 -14.31 -4.04
C PHE A 85 3.96 -13.87 -5.51
N CYS A 86 4.02 -14.83 -6.44
CA CYS A 86 4.22 -14.58 -7.86
C CYS A 86 2.95 -14.25 -8.66
N GLY A 87 1.75 -14.27 -8.06
CA GLY A 87 0.50 -14.12 -8.82
C GLY A 87 0.37 -12.78 -9.52
N THR A 88 0.91 -11.71 -8.93
CA THR A 88 1.01 -10.41 -9.60
C THR A 88 1.95 -10.48 -10.81
N SER A 89 3.07 -11.18 -10.69
CA SER A 89 4.02 -11.43 -11.78
C SER A 89 3.36 -12.19 -12.94
N VAL A 90 2.54 -13.22 -12.63
CA VAL A 90 1.77 -13.96 -13.64
C VAL A 90 0.82 -13.04 -14.41
N MET A 91 0.16 -12.11 -13.71
CA MET A 91 -0.73 -11.11 -14.35
C MET A 91 0.04 -10.11 -15.20
N MET A 92 1.30 -9.81 -14.86
CA MET A 92 2.17 -8.91 -15.62
C MET A 92 2.83 -9.58 -16.82
N ALA A 93 3.12 -10.88 -16.74
CA ALA A 93 3.87 -11.64 -17.74
C ALA A 93 3.47 -11.40 -19.21
N PRO A 94 2.18 -11.42 -19.62
CA PRO A 94 1.82 -11.18 -21.02
C PRO A 94 2.17 -9.74 -21.48
N TRP A 95 2.03 -8.76 -20.60
CA TRP A 95 2.32 -7.36 -20.90
C TRP A 95 3.83 -7.09 -20.88
N PHE A 96 4.55 -7.72 -19.96
CA PHE A 96 6.01 -7.74 -19.95
C PHE A 96 6.56 -8.31 -21.25
N ALA A 97 6.06 -9.47 -21.71
CA ALA A 97 6.50 -10.10 -22.95
C ALA A 97 6.27 -9.19 -24.17
N ILE A 98 5.08 -8.57 -24.28
CA ILE A 98 4.79 -7.61 -25.36
C ILE A 98 5.75 -6.41 -25.31
N GLY A 99 5.93 -5.82 -24.12
CA GLY A 99 6.81 -4.66 -23.96
C GLY A 99 8.27 -5.00 -24.23
N HIS A 100 8.72 -6.19 -23.84
CA HIS A 100 10.08 -6.65 -24.03
C HIS A 100 10.36 -7.00 -25.50
N ASP A 101 9.40 -7.61 -26.20
CA ASP A 101 9.51 -7.86 -27.65
C ASP A 101 9.65 -6.55 -28.44
N ILE A 102 8.87 -5.52 -28.08
CA ILE A 102 9.02 -4.17 -28.64
C ILE A 102 10.39 -3.59 -28.26
N ALA A 103 10.82 -3.75 -27.01
CA ALA A 103 12.13 -3.28 -26.57
C ALA A 103 13.24 -3.91 -27.40
N LEU A 104 13.21 -5.21 -27.67
CA LEU A 104 14.19 -5.93 -28.50
C LEU A 104 14.32 -5.32 -29.92
N GLY A 105 13.24 -4.79 -30.47
CA GLY A 105 13.26 -4.04 -31.74
C GLY A 105 13.86 -2.63 -31.69
N ASP A 106 14.02 -2.05 -30.50
CA ASP A 106 14.57 -0.70 -30.28
C ASP A 106 16.07 -0.78 -29.88
N PRO A 107 17.00 -0.30 -30.72
CA PRO A 107 18.43 -0.32 -30.43
C PRO A 107 18.86 0.53 -29.22
N LYS A 108 18.02 1.49 -28.80
CA LYS A 108 18.30 2.39 -27.66
C LYS A 108 17.70 1.89 -26.35
N ALA A 109 16.85 0.86 -26.39
CA ALA A 109 16.19 0.33 -25.21
C ALA A 109 17.16 -0.55 -24.40
N PRO A 110 17.27 -0.36 -23.07
CA PRO A 110 18.02 -1.27 -22.23
C PRO A 110 17.43 -2.69 -22.30
N ARG A 111 18.30 -3.69 -22.20
CA ARG A 111 17.96 -5.12 -22.30
C ARG A 111 17.70 -5.78 -20.94
N ASP A 112 17.67 -4.99 -19.87
CA ASP A 112 17.50 -5.43 -18.48
C ASP A 112 16.04 -5.68 -18.07
N GLY A 113 15.11 -5.56 -19.03
CA GLY A 113 13.67 -5.66 -18.78
C GLY A 113 13.08 -4.44 -18.09
N LEU A 114 13.79 -3.31 -18.02
CA LEU A 114 13.33 -2.07 -17.43
C LEU A 114 13.22 -0.93 -18.47
N SER A 115 13.06 -1.24 -19.76
CA SER A 115 12.90 -0.19 -20.77
C SER A 115 11.54 0.51 -20.65
N ILE A 116 11.43 1.66 -21.30
CA ILE A 116 10.19 2.42 -21.42
C ILE A 116 9.05 1.57 -22.01
N HIS A 117 9.35 0.61 -22.88
CA HIS A 117 8.36 -0.21 -23.58
C HIS A 117 7.72 -1.21 -22.62
N GLU A 118 8.49 -1.89 -21.77
CA GLU A 118 7.95 -2.73 -20.69
C GLU A 118 7.12 -1.89 -19.72
N MET A 119 7.61 -0.73 -19.28
CA MET A 119 6.88 0.11 -18.32
C MET A 119 5.53 0.61 -18.87
N ARG A 120 5.49 0.98 -20.15
CA ARG A 120 4.24 1.36 -20.84
C ARG A 120 3.32 0.17 -21.02
N ALA A 121 3.83 -1.00 -21.41
CA ALA A 121 3.03 -2.21 -21.56
C ALA A 121 2.39 -2.65 -20.24
N ILE A 122 3.14 -2.60 -19.13
CA ILE A 122 2.60 -2.85 -17.77
C ILE A 122 1.48 -1.85 -17.42
N SER A 123 1.65 -0.56 -17.75
CA SER A 123 0.61 0.45 -17.55
C SER A 123 -0.67 0.14 -18.34
N ILE A 124 -0.53 -0.20 -19.62
CA ILE A 124 -1.65 -0.60 -20.49
C ILE A 124 -2.33 -1.87 -19.94
N GLY A 125 -1.56 -2.82 -19.44
CA GLY A 125 -2.08 -4.01 -18.77
C GLY A 125 -2.91 -3.68 -17.55
N GLY A 126 -2.45 -2.75 -16.71
CA GLY A 126 -3.24 -2.21 -15.60
C GLY A 126 -4.60 -1.65 -16.06
N TRP A 127 -4.64 -0.89 -17.15
CA TRP A 127 -5.89 -0.36 -17.71
C TRP A 127 -6.79 -1.44 -18.29
N ALA A 128 -6.22 -2.46 -18.94
CA ALA A 128 -6.96 -3.61 -19.45
C ALA A 128 -7.62 -4.40 -18.31
N TYR A 129 -6.88 -4.64 -17.20
CA TYR A 129 -7.44 -5.29 -16.02
C TYR A 129 -8.51 -4.44 -15.34
N LEU A 130 -8.34 -3.12 -15.26
CA LEU A 130 -9.37 -2.22 -14.77
C LEU A 130 -10.65 -2.32 -15.62
N LEU A 131 -10.51 -2.28 -16.95
CA LEU A 131 -11.63 -2.42 -17.89
C LEU A 131 -12.37 -3.74 -17.69
N ILE A 132 -11.65 -4.86 -17.68
CA ILE A 132 -12.23 -6.19 -17.49
C ILE A 132 -12.94 -6.29 -16.13
N GLY A 133 -12.31 -5.79 -15.06
CA GLY A 133 -12.89 -5.76 -13.72
C GLY A 133 -14.19 -4.96 -13.65
N LEU A 134 -14.21 -3.75 -14.20
CA LEU A 134 -15.40 -2.90 -14.21
C LEU A 134 -16.52 -3.48 -15.09
N LEU A 135 -16.19 -4.09 -16.24
CA LEU A 135 -17.16 -4.80 -17.07
C LEU A 135 -17.74 -6.02 -16.36
N ALA A 136 -16.92 -6.77 -15.64
CA ALA A 136 -17.36 -7.91 -14.85
C ALA A 136 -18.25 -7.49 -13.67
N LEU A 137 -17.89 -6.41 -12.95
CA LEU A 137 -18.71 -5.84 -11.88
C LEU A 137 -20.05 -5.33 -12.43
N ARG A 138 -20.04 -4.59 -13.54
CA ARG A 138 -21.24 -4.15 -14.26
C ARG A 138 -22.14 -5.34 -14.61
N ALA A 139 -21.57 -6.38 -15.22
CA ALA A 139 -22.30 -7.57 -15.62
C ALA A 139 -22.90 -8.32 -14.42
N LEU A 140 -22.15 -8.42 -13.32
CA LEU A 140 -22.62 -9.02 -12.07
C LEU A 140 -23.83 -8.26 -11.53
N LEU A 141 -23.71 -6.94 -11.34
CA LEU A 141 -24.78 -6.11 -10.78
C LEU A 141 -26.07 -6.17 -11.64
N LEU A 142 -25.94 -6.09 -12.97
CA LEU A 142 -27.09 -6.19 -13.87
C LEU A 142 -27.76 -7.58 -13.79
N ARG A 143 -26.96 -8.66 -13.74
CA ARG A 143 -27.47 -10.04 -13.59
C ARG A 143 -28.09 -10.31 -12.22
N MET A 144 -27.80 -9.48 -11.22
CA MET A 144 -28.43 -9.50 -9.91
C MET A 144 -29.72 -8.65 -9.86
N GLY A 145 -30.15 -8.07 -10.98
CA GLY A 145 -31.39 -7.29 -11.08
C GLY A 145 -31.24 -5.84 -10.62
N ILE A 146 -30.01 -5.32 -10.51
CA ILE A 146 -29.78 -3.91 -10.15
C ILE A 146 -30.11 -3.03 -11.36
N ARG A 147 -30.89 -1.96 -11.14
CA ARG A 147 -31.29 -1.02 -12.19
C ARG A 147 -30.06 -0.37 -12.83
N GLU A 148 -30.09 -0.19 -14.16
CA GLU A 148 -29.00 0.42 -14.95
C GLU A 148 -28.48 1.73 -14.34
N VAL A 149 -29.37 2.62 -13.90
CA VAL A 149 -29.00 3.90 -13.29
C VAL A 149 -28.24 3.72 -11.97
N VAL A 150 -28.57 2.69 -11.18
CA VAL A 150 -27.88 2.41 -9.92
C VAL A 150 -26.49 1.84 -10.21
N VAL A 151 -26.37 0.96 -11.21
CA VAL A 151 -25.08 0.44 -11.66
C VAL A 151 -24.14 1.57 -12.09
N VAL A 152 -24.65 2.58 -12.81
CA VAL A 152 -23.87 3.79 -13.16
C VAL A 152 -23.28 4.46 -11.91
N TRP A 153 -24.10 4.73 -10.91
CA TRP A 153 -23.65 5.42 -9.69
C TRP A 153 -22.72 4.58 -8.83
N VAL A 154 -22.89 3.25 -8.79
CA VAL A 154 -21.95 2.34 -8.13
C VAL A 154 -20.60 2.32 -8.84
N LEU A 155 -20.58 2.29 -10.18
CA LEU A 155 -19.33 2.32 -10.95
C LEU A 155 -18.60 3.66 -10.79
N LEU A 156 -19.32 4.79 -10.74
CA LEU A 156 -18.72 6.10 -10.43
C LEU A 156 -18.18 6.15 -9.00
N ALA A 157 -18.95 5.65 -8.02
CA ALA A 157 -18.53 5.57 -6.63
C ALA A 157 -17.26 4.72 -6.46
N ILE A 158 -17.18 3.56 -7.10
CA ILE A 158 -16.01 2.67 -7.02
C ILE A 158 -14.84 3.23 -7.83
N GLY A 159 -15.08 3.76 -9.03
CA GLY A 159 -14.02 4.29 -9.90
C GLY A 159 -13.38 5.58 -9.40
N PHE A 160 -14.19 6.57 -9.00
CA PHE A 160 -13.72 7.91 -8.64
C PHE A 160 -13.90 8.25 -7.15
N GLY A 161 -14.77 7.53 -6.44
CA GLY A 161 -14.98 7.70 -5.00
C GLY A 161 -14.13 6.78 -4.14
N THR A 162 -13.25 5.95 -4.74
CA THR A 162 -12.25 5.12 -4.04
C THR A 162 -10.86 5.22 -4.66
N GLN A 163 -9.85 4.68 -3.97
CA GLN A 163 -8.45 4.67 -4.40
C GLN A 163 -8.19 3.86 -5.68
N LEU A 164 -9.19 3.18 -6.25
CA LEU A 164 -9.01 2.33 -7.43
C LEU A 164 -8.31 3.08 -8.58
N MET A 165 -8.68 4.35 -8.83
CA MET A 165 -8.04 5.15 -9.87
C MET A 165 -6.56 5.44 -9.59
N GLN A 166 -6.18 5.76 -8.35
CA GLN A 166 -4.77 5.95 -7.98
C GLN A 166 -3.94 4.69 -8.29
N TYR A 167 -4.45 3.54 -7.85
CA TYR A 167 -3.74 2.26 -7.99
C TYR A 167 -3.77 1.68 -9.40
N ALA A 168 -4.73 2.07 -10.24
CA ALA A 168 -4.73 1.72 -11.66
C ALA A 168 -3.93 2.71 -12.52
N ALA A 169 -3.94 4.01 -12.18
CA ALA A 169 -3.32 5.04 -13.01
C ALA A 169 -1.84 5.25 -12.71
N LEU A 170 -1.47 5.42 -11.45
CA LEU A 170 -0.14 5.87 -11.04
C LEU A 170 0.72 4.75 -10.45
N GLN A 171 0.09 3.61 -10.16
CA GLN A 171 0.72 2.43 -9.56
C GLN A 171 0.26 1.14 -10.26
N PRO A 172 0.24 1.08 -11.62
CA PRO A 172 -0.30 -0.07 -12.36
C PRO A 172 0.45 -1.39 -12.09
N GLY A 173 1.67 -1.30 -11.57
CA GLY A 173 2.46 -2.47 -11.17
C GLY A 173 2.05 -3.11 -9.84
N TRP A 174 1.11 -2.51 -9.11
CA TRP A 174 0.72 -2.98 -7.79
C TRP A 174 -0.35 -4.06 -7.90
N SER A 175 -0.36 -4.98 -6.93
CA SER A 175 -1.25 -6.16 -6.91
C SER A 175 -2.77 -5.82 -6.88
N HIS A 176 -3.13 -4.57 -6.59
CA HIS A 176 -4.50 -4.14 -6.31
C HIS A 176 -5.43 -4.17 -7.53
N VAL A 177 -5.04 -3.57 -8.66
CA VAL A 177 -5.90 -3.55 -9.87
C VAL A 177 -6.07 -4.95 -10.46
N HIS A 178 -5.00 -5.76 -10.38
CA HIS A 178 -5.04 -7.18 -10.77
C HIS A 178 -6.00 -7.97 -9.87
N SER A 179 -5.89 -7.81 -8.55
CA SER A 179 -6.82 -8.41 -7.59
C SER A 179 -8.25 -7.99 -7.91
N PHE A 180 -8.55 -6.69 -7.95
CA PHE A 180 -9.87 -6.15 -8.27
C PHE A 180 -10.51 -6.82 -9.51
N CYS A 181 -9.74 -6.96 -10.59
CA CYS A 181 -10.18 -7.63 -11.81
C CYS A 181 -10.56 -9.10 -11.58
N VAL A 182 -9.66 -9.89 -11.00
CA VAL A 182 -9.86 -11.33 -10.79
C VAL A 182 -11.00 -11.59 -9.80
N VAL A 183 -11.14 -10.76 -8.76
CA VAL A 183 -12.27 -10.82 -7.82
C VAL A 183 -13.59 -10.55 -8.53
N CYS A 184 -13.68 -9.51 -9.38
CA CYS A 184 -14.91 -9.24 -10.14
C CYS A 184 -15.30 -10.42 -11.03
N LEU A 185 -14.34 -11.01 -11.73
CA LEU A 185 -14.56 -12.19 -12.58
C LEU A 185 -14.99 -13.41 -11.76
N PHE A 186 -14.38 -13.62 -10.59
CA PHE A 186 -14.73 -14.70 -9.68
C PHE A 186 -16.19 -14.58 -9.23
N LEU A 187 -16.59 -13.41 -8.71
CA LEU A 187 -17.96 -13.18 -8.25
C LEU A 187 -18.98 -13.33 -9.39
N LEU A 188 -18.68 -12.80 -10.59
CA LEU A 188 -19.52 -12.98 -11.77
C LEU A 188 -19.69 -14.46 -12.16
N THR A 189 -18.62 -15.24 -12.08
CA THR A 189 -18.64 -16.66 -12.45
C THR A 189 -19.38 -17.50 -11.41
N VAL A 190 -19.22 -17.19 -10.12
CA VAL A 190 -20.01 -17.77 -9.02
C VAL A 190 -21.51 -17.46 -9.19
N HIS A 191 -21.86 -16.21 -9.54
CA HIS A 191 -23.24 -15.84 -9.83
C HIS A 191 -23.81 -16.64 -11.02
N ARG A 192 -23.02 -16.79 -12.08
CA ARG A 192 -23.41 -17.57 -13.27
C ARG A 192 -23.70 -19.02 -12.92
N PHE A 193 -22.86 -19.65 -12.11
CA PHE A 193 -23.06 -21.04 -11.69
C PHE A 193 -24.29 -21.20 -10.79
N SER A 194 -24.41 -20.35 -9.77
CA SER A 194 -25.53 -20.38 -8.81
C SER A 194 -26.89 -20.08 -9.44
N SER A 195 -26.92 -19.32 -10.54
CA SER A 195 -28.13 -18.97 -11.30
C SER A 195 -28.47 -19.97 -12.42
N GLY A 196 -27.96 -21.21 -12.36
CA GLY A 196 -28.31 -22.26 -13.33
C GLY A 196 -27.42 -22.32 -14.59
N GLY A 197 -26.35 -21.52 -14.67
CA GLY A 197 -25.39 -21.58 -15.79
C GLY A 197 -24.64 -22.92 -15.89
N PRO A 198 -23.79 -23.11 -16.91
CA PRO A 198 -23.13 -24.40 -17.17
C PRO A 198 -22.21 -24.81 -16.01
N PRO A 199 -22.13 -26.11 -15.65
CA PRO A 199 -21.31 -26.56 -14.52
C PRO A 199 -19.81 -26.28 -14.72
N THR A 200 -19.33 -26.20 -15.96
CA THR A 200 -17.94 -25.82 -16.28
C THR A 200 -17.54 -24.43 -15.76
N SER A 201 -18.50 -23.56 -15.44
CA SER A 201 -18.21 -22.30 -14.74
C SER A 201 -17.56 -22.50 -13.36
N MET A 202 -17.75 -23.66 -12.70
CA MET A 202 -17.03 -24.01 -11.47
C MET A 202 -15.52 -24.09 -11.68
N ILE A 203 -15.07 -24.62 -12.83
CA ILE A 203 -13.64 -24.75 -13.16
C ILE A 203 -13.02 -23.36 -13.27
N LEU A 204 -13.68 -22.44 -13.97
CA LEU A 204 -13.23 -21.07 -14.08
C LEU A 204 -13.25 -20.35 -12.72
N ALA A 205 -14.30 -20.52 -11.92
CA ALA A 205 -14.35 -19.95 -10.57
C ALA A 205 -13.21 -20.45 -9.68
N ALA A 206 -12.87 -21.75 -9.77
CA ALA A 206 -11.78 -22.35 -9.02
C ALA A 206 -10.40 -21.88 -9.50
N ALA A 207 -10.18 -21.75 -10.81
CA ALA A 207 -8.98 -21.16 -11.38
C ALA A 207 -8.78 -19.71 -10.90
N LEU A 208 -9.85 -18.90 -10.93
CA LEU A 208 -9.83 -17.51 -10.46
C LEU A 208 -9.58 -17.43 -8.96
N LEU A 209 -10.17 -18.32 -8.14
CA LEU A 209 -9.88 -18.38 -6.71
C LEU A 209 -8.42 -18.76 -6.43
N GLY A 210 -7.88 -19.74 -7.17
CA GLY A 210 -6.47 -20.09 -7.11
C GLY A 210 -5.57 -18.89 -7.45
N LEU A 211 -5.92 -18.14 -8.49
CA LEU A 211 -5.21 -16.92 -8.88
C LEU A 211 -5.34 -15.80 -7.84
N ILE A 212 -6.49 -15.63 -7.19
CA ILE A 212 -6.69 -14.68 -6.09
C ILE A 212 -5.72 -14.99 -4.95
N VAL A 213 -5.62 -16.26 -4.54
CA VAL A 213 -4.70 -16.72 -3.49
C VAL A 213 -3.24 -16.53 -3.93
N LEU A 214 -2.94 -16.83 -5.18
CA LEU A 214 -1.59 -16.66 -5.75
C LEU A 214 -1.17 -15.20 -5.83
N ILE A 215 -2.10 -14.27 -6.10
CA ILE A 215 -1.80 -12.82 -6.08
C ILE A 215 -1.52 -12.40 -4.64
N ARG A 216 -2.42 -12.72 -3.71
CA ARG A 216 -2.29 -12.41 -2.28
C ARG A 216 -3.04 -13.46 -1.45
N PRO A 217 -2.36 -14.26 -0.61
CA PRO A 217 -3.00 -15.33 0.16
C PRO A 217 -4.15 -14.85 1.06
N VAL A 218 -4.01 -13.67 1.67
CA VAL A 218 -5.05 -13.04 2.52
C VAL A 218 -6.36 -12.80 1.75
N ASN A 219 -6.29 -12.59 0.43
CA ASN A 219 -7.48 -12.41 -0.40
C ASN A 219 -8.31 -13.70 -0.55
N GLY A 220 -7.81 -14.86 -0.09
CA GLY A 220 -8.62 -16.09 0.03
C GLY A 220 -9.92 -15.89 0.83
N LEU A 221 -9.98 -14.88 1.71
CA LEU A 221 -11.19 -14.45 2.42
C LEU A 221 -12.38 -14.12 1.50
N ILE A 222 -12.14 -13.86 0.21
CA ILE A 222 -13.19 -13.60 -0.79
C ILE A 222 -14.17 -14.78 -0.93
N ILE A 223 -13.78 -15.99 -0.53
CA ILE A 223 -14.71 -17.13 -0.48
C ILE A 223 -15.94 -16.85 0.40
N LEU A 224 -15.82 -16.00 1.43
CA LEU A 224 -16.94 -15.56 2.27
C LEU A 224 -17.98 -14.73 1.51
N ALA A 225 -17.65 -14.23 0.31
CA ALA A 225 -18.59 -13.51 -0.55
C ALA A 225 -19.45 -14.44 -1.41
N VAL A 226 -19.13 -15.73 -1.50
CA VAL A 226 -19.90 -16.71 -2.31
C VAL A 226 -21.38 -16.76 -1.90
N PRO A 227 -21.74 -16.84 -0.60
CA PRO A 227 -23.14 -16.84 -0.19
C PRO A 227 -23.84 -15.50 -0.43
N ILE A 228 -23.10 -14.39 -0.40
CA ILE A 228 -23.63 -13.05 -0.70
C ILE A 228 -24.13 -13.00 -2.14
N VAL A 229 -23.30 -13.47 -3.07
CA VAL A 229 -23.63 -13.51 -4.50
C VAL A 229 -24.75 -14.51 -4.77
N ALA A 230 -24.60 -15.75 -4.30
CA ALA A 230 -25.57 -16.82 -4.55
C ALA A 230 -26.93 -16.56 -3.90
N GLY A 231 -26.99 -15.86 -2.76
CA GLY A 231 -28.22 -15.55 -2.04
C GLY A 231 -29.05 -16.79 -1.72
N ALA A 232 -30.34 -16.74 -2.03
CA ALA A 232 -31.27 -17.87 -1.85
C ALA A 232 -30.82 -19.15 -2.60
N SER A 233 -30.07 -19.02 -3.70
CA SER A 233 -29.54 -20.15 -4.45
C SER A 233 -28.30 -20.78 -3.84
N PHE A 234 -27.80 -20.30 -2.69
CA PHE A 234 -26.57 -20.82 -2.07
C PHE A 234 -26.66 -22.32 -1.74
N VAL A 235 -27.71 -22.77 -1.04
CA VAL A 235 -27.88 -24.19 -0.69
C VAL A 235 -28.14 -25.06 -1.94
N PRO A 236 -29.04 -24.68 -2.88
CA PRO A 236 -29.19 -25.38 -4.16
C PRO A 236 -27.89 -25.47 -4.96
N MET A 237 -27.10 -24.40 -4.98
CA MET A 237 -25.79 -24.36 -5.63
C MET A 237 -24.85 -25.41 -5.05
N LEU A 238 -24.75 -25.51 -3.72
CA LEU A 238 -23.91 -26.54 -3.07
C LEU A 238 -24.35 -27.95 -3.46
N ARG A 239 -25.65 -28.26 -3.43
CA ARG A 239 -26.17 -29.57 -3.88
C ARG A 239 -25.82 -29.85 -5.34
N ARG A 240 -25.92 -28.84 -6.20
CA ARG A 240 -25.54 -28.92 -7.62
C ARG A 240 -24.05 -29.15 -7.84
N MET A 241 -23.18 -28.61 -6.98
CA MET A 241 -21.73 -28.91 -7.06
C MET A 241 -21.50 -30.41 -6.86
N TRP A 242 -22.15 -31.01 -5.87
CA TRP A 242 -22.05 -32.44 -5.55
C TRP A 242 -22.69 -33.36 -6.60
N SER A 243 -23.67 -32.88 -7.37
CA SER A 243 -24.23 -33.64 -8.49
C SER A 243 -23.28 -33.71 -9.70
N HIS A 244 -22.31 -32.80 -9.81
CA HIS A 244 -21.32 -32.77 -10.89
C HIS A 244 -19.91 -33.12 -10.39
N ARG A 245 -19.76 -34.31 -9.80
CA ARG A 245 -18.53 -34.75 -9.10
C ARG A 245 -17.25 -34.64 -9.94
N LEU A 246 -17.31 -35.00 -11.23
CA LEU A 246 -16.16 -34.88 -12.13
C LEU A 246 -15.74 -33.42 -12.31
N VAL A 247 -16.71 -32.52 -12.54
CA VAL A 247 -16.44 -31.09 -12.70
C VAL A 247 -15.92 -30.48 -11.39
N LEU A 248 -16.47 -30.90 -10.24
CA LEU A 248 -15.97 -30.50 -8.92
C LEU A 248 -14.53 -30.95 -8.69
N PHE A 249 -14.21 -32.21 -8.99
CA PHE A 249 -12.85 -32.74 -8.92
C PHE A 249 -11.89 -31.98 -9.83
N THR A 250 -12.26 -31.77 -11.11
CA THR A 250 -11.48 -30.94 -12.04
C THR A 250 -11.30 -29.52 -11.52
N SER A 251 -12.32 -28.92 -10.89
CA SER A 251 -12.22 -27.59 -10.30
C SER A 251 -11.18 -27.54 -9.17
N ILE A 252 -11.17 -28.53 -8.29
CA ILE A 252 -10.18 -28.66 -7.20
C ILE A 252 -8.77 -28.81 -7.78
N VAL A 253 -8.59 -29.70 -8.77
CA VAL A 253 -7.31 -29.91 -9.44
C VAL A 253 -6.82 -28.63 -10.10
N VAL A 254 -7.68 -27.90 -10.82
CA VAL A 254 -7.31 -26.65 -11.48
C VAL A 254 -6.91 -25.57 -10.47
N ALA A 255 -7.64 -25.41 -9.37
CA ALA A 255 -7.25 -24.49 -8.30
C ALA A 255 -5.89 -24.87 -7.70
N ALA A 256 -5.67 -26.16 -7.44
CA ALA A 256 -4.40 -26.67 -6.91
C ALA A 256 -3.24 -26.42 -7.89
N VAL A 257 -3.43 -26.65 -9.19
CA VAL A 257 -2.43 -26.37 -10.24
C VAL A 257 -2.05 -24.89 -10.24
N VAL A 258 -3.03 -23.97 -10.21
CA VAL A 258 -2.73 -22.52 -10.19
C VAL A 258 -1.97 -22.13 -8.91
N ILE A 259 -2.39 -22.61 -7.74
CA ILE A 259 -1.72 -22.32 -6.46
C ILE A 259 -0.32 -22.94 -6.41
N SER A 260 -0.12 -24.11 -7.03
CA SER A 260 1.15 -24.85 -7.02
C SER A 260 2.31 -24.13 -7.69
N ILE A 261 2.04 -23.11 -8.51
CA ILE A 261 3.07 -22.24 -9.09
C ILE A 261 3.97 -21.68 -8.00
N GLN A 262 3.43 -21.29 -6.84
CA GLN A 262 4.24 -20.74 -5.75
C GLN A 262 5.17 -21.79 -5.09
N PRO A 263 4.70 -22.97 -4.63
CA PRO A 263 5.57 -24.05 -4.18
C PRO A 263 6.64 -24.47 -5.18
N LEU A 264 6.33 -24.50 -6.48
CA LEU A 264 7.30 -24.81 -7.52
C LEU A 264 8.42 -23.76 -7.57
N LEU A 265 8.08 -22.47 -7.45
CA LEU A 265 9.08 -21.41 -7.39
C LEU A 265 9.93 -21.47 -6.12
N TRP A 266 9.33 -21.75 -4.95
CA TRP A 266 10.11 -21.96 -3.73
C TRP A 266 11.08 -23.12 -3.85
N HIS A 267 10.64 -24.23 -4.48
CA HIS A 267 11.50 -25.38 -4.70
C HIS A 267 12.63 -25.05 -5.69
N ALA A 268 12.34 -24.29 -6.74
CA ALA A 268 13.36 -23.82 -7.68
C ALA A 268 14.37 -22.85 -7.04
N GLN A 269 13.92 -21.99 -6.11
CA GLN A 269 14.77 -20.99 -5.46
C GLN A 269 15.68 -21.59 -4.38
N ILE A 270 15.13 -22.45 -3.52
CA ILE A 270 15.82 -22.89 -2.28
C ILE A 270 15.67 -24.38 -1.98
N GLY A 271 15.07 -25.18 -2.88
CA GLY A 271 14.87 -26.62 -2.69
C GLY A 271 13.77 -27.01 -1.71
N LYS A 272 12.91 -26.08 -1.27
CA LYS A 272 11.82 -26.32 -0.32
C LYS A 272 10.45 -26.09 -0.96
N TRP A 273 9.49 -26.97 -0.66
CA TRP A 273 8.09 -26.85 -1.14
C TRP A 273 7.25 -25.84 -0.35
N PHE A 274 7.75 -25.36 0.78
CA PHE A 274 7.12 -24.31 1.59
C PHE A 274 8.19 -23.38 2.15
N ALA A 275 8.01 -22.08 1.95
CA ALA A 275 8.92 -21.06 2.43
C ALA A 275 8.15 -19.86 2.98
N TYR A 276 8.50 -19.43 4.20
CA TYR A 276 7.96 -18.21 4.78
C TYR A 276 8.90 -17.04 4.49
N GLY A 277 8.60 -16.27 3.44
CA GLY A 277 9.42 -15.13 3.02
C GLY A 277 9.28 -13.87 3.88
N TYR A 278 8.16 -13.74 4.60
CA TYR A 278 7.81 -12.56 5.40
C TYR A 278 8.44 -12.60 6.81
N GLN A 279 9.71 -12.98 6.93
CA GLN A 279 10.43 -12.97 8.20
C GLN A 279 10.49 -11.55 8.77
N GLY A 280 10.21 -11.39 10.07
CA GLY A 280 10.10 -10.07 10.73
C GLY A 280 8.81 -9.31 10.43
N GLU A 281 7.83 -9.97 9.81
CA GLU A 281 6.48 -9.46 9.53
C GLU A 281 5.44 -10.49 10.01
N GLY A 282 4.27 -10.04 10.45
CA GLY A 282 3.24 -10.95 10.95
C GLY A 282 1.95 -10.27 11.41
N PHE A 283 1.12 -11.04 12.12
CA PHE A 283 -0.17 -10.59 12.62
C PHE A 283 -0.17 -10.53 14.15
N HIS A 284 -0.57 -9.39 14.69
CA HIS A 284 -0.97 -9.20 16.08
C HIS A 284 -2.46 -9.50 16.25
N TRP A 285 -2.81 -10.79 16.32
CA TRP A 285 -4.20 -11.25 16.46
C TRP A 285 -4.86 -10.77 17.76
N ASP A 286 -4.08 -10.55 18.81
CA ASP A 286 -4.50 -10.14 20.14
C ASP A 286 -4.76 -8.64 20.29
N ARG A 287 -4.17 -7.81 19.41
CA ARG A 287 -4.24 -6.34 19.47
C ARG A 287 -4.51 -5.70 18.10
N PRO A 288 -5.63 -6.03 17.44
CA PRO A 288 -5.99 -5.47 16.14
C PRO A 288 -6.34 -3.98 16.22
N GLU A 289 -5.81 -3.17 15.30
CA GLU A 289 -5.99 -1.71 15.27
C GLU A 289 -7.26 -1.27 14.52
N VAL A 290 -8.40 -1.92 14.82
CA VAL A 290 -9.66 -1.79 14.04
C VAL A 290 -10.12 -0.34 13.91
N ALA A 291 -10.15 0.40 15.02
CA ALA A 291 -10.61 1.79 15.03
C ALA A 291 -9.71 2.69 14.16
N LYS A 292 -8.39 2.47 14.20
CA LYS A 292 -7.44 3.23 13.39
C LYS A 292 -7.58 2.88 11.90
N VAL A 293 -7.78 1.61 11.56
CA VAL A 293 -8.02 1.15 10.18
C VAL A 293 -9.31 1.71 9.60
N LEU A 294 -10.37 1.85 10.40
CA LEU A 294 -11.67 2.34 9.90
C LEU A 294 -11.76 3.88 9.90
N PHE A 295 -11.21 4.56 10.91
CA PHE A 295 -11.46 5.99 11.16
C PHE A 295 -10.20 6.84 11.41
N GLY A 296 -9.02 6.24 11.50
CA GLY A 296 -7.78 6.96 11.85
C GLY A 296 -7.36 7.99 10.80
N PHE A 297 -6.69 9.06 11.24
CA PHE A 297 -6.22 10.12 10.33
C PHE A 297 -5.12 9.68 9.37
N ARG A 298 -4.31 8.69 9.77
CA ARG A 298 -3.26 8.16 8.91
C ARG A 298 -3.85 7.61 7.61
N ARG A 299 -4.76 6.64 7.72
CA ARG A 299 -5.36 5.90 6.58
C ARG A 299 -6.73 5.27 6.84
N GLY A 300 -7.52 5.82 7.75
CA GLY A 300 -8.85 5.30 8.07
C GLY A 300 -9.76 5.18 6.84
N LEU A 301 -10.32 4.00 6.61
CA LEU A 301 -11.15 3.69 5.44
C LEU A 301 -12.25 4.73 5.21
N PHE A 302 -13.02 5.09 6.24
CA PHE A 302 -14.16 6.00 6.08
C PHE A 302 -13.77 7.48 6.08
N LEU A 303 -12.60 7.83 6.61
CA LEU A 303 -12.08 9.19 6.52
C LEU A 303 -11.62 9.50 5.09
N TRP A 304 -10.89 8.55 4.49
CA TRP A 304 -10.30 8.72 3.17
C TRP A 304 -11.24 8.24 2.05
N THR A 305 -12.18 7.34 2.33
CA THR A 305 -13.12 6.76 1.35
C THR A 305 -14.55 6.79 1.87
N PRO A 306 -15.12 7.97 2.18
CA PRO A 306 -16.43 8.09 2.81
C PRO A 306 -17.57 7.45 2.00
N VAL A 307 -17.43 7.28 0.68
CA VAL A 307 -18.45 6.63 -0.16
C VAL A 307 -18.75 5.19 0.29
N LEU A 308 -17.78 4.50 0.90
CA LEU A 308 -17.96 3.14 1.41
C LEU A 308 -18.84 3.07 2.67
N LEU A 309 -19.21 4.21 3.27
CA LEU A 309 -20.28 4.24 4.28
C LEU A 309 -21.60 3.69 3.72
N LEU A 310 -21.88 3.89 2.42
CA LEU A 310 -23.05 3.30 1.77
C LEU A 310 -22.97 1.76 1.70
N SER A 311 -21.76 1.20 1.63
CA SER A 311 -21.55 -0.24 1.72
C SER A 311 -21.88 -0.76 3.11
N LEU A 312 -21.39 -0.09 4.16
CA LEU A 312 -21.69 -0.45 5.55
C LEU A 312 -23.19 -0.31 5.86
N PHE A 313 -23.81 0.82 5.50
CA PHE A 313 -25.25 1.02 5.68
C PHE A 313 -26.07 0.03 4.85
N GLY A 314 -25.60 -0.32 3.65
CA GLY A 314 -26.23 -1.34 2.82
C GLY A 314 -26.22 -2.70 3.49
N THR A 315 -25.10 -3.10 4.10
CA THR A 315 -24.99 -4.34 4.89
C THR A 315 -25.98 -4.34 6.06
N ILE A 316 -26.02 -3.25 6.85
CA ILE A 316 -26.92 -3.12 8.00
C ILE A 316 -28.39 -3.16 7.57
N TRP A 317 -28.72 -2.50 6.46
CA TRP A 317 -30.07 -2.54 5.89
C TRP A 317 -30.42 -3.96 5.40
N PHE A 318 -29.49 -4.67 4.76
CA PHE A 318 -29.74 -6.02 4.24
C PHE A 318 -29.96 -7.05 5.34
N LEU A 319 -29.34 -6.91 6.52
CA LEU A 319 -29.58 -7.76 7.69
C LEU A 319 -31.07 -7.86 8.08
N ARG A 320 -31.88 -6.84 7.77
CA ARG A 320 -33.32 -6.82 8.04
C ARG A 320 -34.18 -7.38 6.90
N ASN A 321 -33.71 -7.32 5.66
CA ASN A 321 -34.50 -7.64 4.46
C ASN A 321 -34.18 -9.03 3.87
N ASP A 322 -32.93 -9.47 3.96
CA ASP A 322 -32.48 -10.81 3.59
C ASP A 322 -31.35 -11.20 4.55
N ARG A 323 -31.76 -11.89 5.62
CA ARG A 323 -30.91 -12.24 6.76
C ARG A 323 -29.70 -13.05 6.35
N LEU A 324 -29.82 -13.94 5.35
CA LEU A 324 -28.72 -14.77 4.91
C LEU A 324 -27.63 -13.90 4.29
N ARG A 325 -27.97 -13.14 3.24
CA ARG A 325 -27.00 -12.26 2.58
C ARG A 325 -26.47 -11.20 3.54
N GLY A 326 -27.32 -10.58 4.36
CA GLY A 326 -26.91 -9.59 5.35
C GLY A 326 -25.91 -10.15 6.38
N ALA A 327 -26.14 -11.37 6.88
CA ALA A 327 -25.23 -12.03 7.82
C ALA A 327 -23.86 -12.32 7.18
N TRP A 328 -23.85 -12.82 5.94
CA TRP A 328 -22.60 -13.05 5.21
C TRP A 328 -21.87 -11.76 4.84
N MET A 329 -22.60 -10.68 4.49
CA MET A 329 -22.01 -9.35 4.30
C MET A 329 -21.39 -8.82 5.60
N MET A 330 -22.05 -8.99 6.74
CA MET A 330 -21.51 -8.58 8.03
C MET A 330 -20.29 -9.41 8.41
N LEU A 331 -20.35 -10.74 8.24
CA LEU A 331 -19.22 -11.64 8.48
C LEU A 331 -18.02 -11.27 7.60
N TYR A 332 -18.26 -10.94 6.34
CA TYR A 332 -17.21 -10.46 5.43
C TYR A 332 -16.57 -9.17 5.96
N TRP A 333 -17.40 -8.19 6.34
CA TRP A 333 -16.93 -6.92 6.93
C TRP A 333 -16.08 -7.16 8.18
N THR A 334 -16.57 -7.96 9.13
CA THR A 334 -15.87 -8.21 10.40
C THR A 334 -14.59 -9.01 10.20
N ALA A 335 -14.61 -10.07 9.38
CA ALA A 335 -13.43 -10.87 9.11
C ALA A 335 -12.36 -10.07 8.37
N ASN A 336 -12.77 -9.27 7.38
CA ASN A 336 -11.85 -8.44 6.60
C ASN A 336 -11.24 -7.33 7.47
N ALA A 337 -12.07 -6.59 8.22
CA ALA A 337 -11.58 -5.55 9.12
C ALA A 337 -10.63 -6.12 10.18
N TYR A 338 -10.97 -7.27 10.79
CA TYR A 338 -10.13 -7.94 11.79
C TYR A 338 -8.77 -8.32 11.20
N VAL A 339 -8.73 -9.12 10.13
CA VAL A 339 -7.47 -9.59 9.53
C VAL A 339 -6.60 -8.42 9.06
N ILE A 340 -7.21 -7.40 8.45
CA ILE A 340 -6.49 -6.22 8.00
C ILE A 340 -5.88 -5.45 9.18
N SER A 341 -6.67 -5.26 10.24
CA SER A 341 -6.23 -4.51 11.41
C SER A 341 -5.25 -5.25 12.32
N ALA A 342 -5.18 -6.59 12.20
CA ALA A 342 -4.22 -7.41 12.92
C ALA A 342 -2.83 -7.40 12.27
N TRP A 343 -2.67 -6.92 11.03
CA TRP A 343 -1.35 -6.85 10.41
C TRP A 343 -0.43 -5.86 11.17
N TRP A 344 0.83 -6.25 11.39
CA TRP A 344 1.78 -5.51 12.25
C TRP A 344 1.91 -4.02 11.92
N ILE A 345 1.92 -3.69 10.62
CA ILE A 345 1.71 -2.33 10.10
C ILE A 345 0.26 -2.15 9.67
N TRP A 346 -0.63 -1.84 10.59
CA TRP A 346 -2.07 -1.66 10.32
C TRP A 346 -2.37 -0.63 9.21
N TYR A 347 -1.45 0.30 8.94
CA TYR A 347 -1.56 1.31 7.89
C TYR A 347 -0.93 0.91 6.54
N TYR A 348 -0.29 -0.26 6.45
CA TYR A 348 0.27 -0.84 5.22
C TYR A 348 1.28 0.06 4.47
N GLY A 349 2.29 0.59 5.17
CA GLY A 349 3.44 1.31 4.57
C GLY A 349 3.06 2.62 3.89
N GLY A 350 3.82 3.14 2.91
CA GLY A 350 3.54 4.34 2.11
C GLY A 350 2.41 4.17 1.06
N GLY A 351 1.63 5.22 0.71
CA GLY A 351 0.43 5.06 -0.14
C GLY A 351 -0.72 6.03 0.16
N PHE A 352 -1.66 6.14 -0.78
CA PHE A 352 -2.84 7.00 -0.67
C PHE A 352 -4.04 6.21 -0.12
N GLY A 353 -4.56 6.61 1.04
CA GLY A 353 -5.71 5.98 1.68
C GLY A 353 -5.53 4.50 2.05
N ALA A 354 -6.63 3.81 2.34
CA ALA A 354 -6.64 2.43 2.83
C ALA A 354 -6.49 1.39 1.69
N ARG A 355 -5.34 1.39 1.01
CA ARG A 355 -5.07 0.60 -0.21
C ARG A 355 -5.42 -0.89 -0.15
N VAL A 356 -5.30 -1.48 1.03
CA VAL A 356 -5.61 -2.90 1.29
C VAL A 356 -7.07 -3.26 0.99
N PHE A 357 -7.99 -2.31 1.05
CA PHE A 357 -9.41 -2.55 0.74
C PHE A 357 -9.71 -2.57 -0.76
N VAL A 358 -8.80 -2.13 -1.64
CA VAL A 358 -9.03 -2.07 -3.09
C VAL A 358 -9.43 -3.44 -3.66
N ASP A 359 -8.79 -4.48 -3.16
CA ASP A 359 -9.02 -5.87 -3.54
C ASP A 359 -10.45 -6.35 -3.17
N HIS A 360 -11.05 -5.70 -2.17
CA HIS A 360 -12.34 -6.06 -1.59
C HIS A 360 -13.51 -5.20 -2.13
N TYR A 361 -13.21 -4.14 -2.89
CA TYR A 361 -14.23 -3.28 -3.51
C TYR A 361 -15.31 -4.02 -4.31
N PRO A 362 -15.02 -5.10 -5.05
CA PRO A 362 -16.06 -5.83 -5.77
C PRO A 362 -17.12 -6.42 -4.84
N VAL A 363 -16.72 -6.89 -3.65
CA VAL A 363 -17.64 -7.40 -2.63
C VAL A 363 -18.35 -6.25 -1.92
N LEU A 364 -17.61 -5.18 -1.57
CA LEU A 364 -18.18 -4.01 -0.89
C LEU A 364 -19.15 -3.21 -1.77
N ALA A 365 -19.04 -3.32 -3.10
CA ALA A 365 -19.97 -2.71 -4.05
C ALA A 365 -21.37 -3.35 -4.00
N LEU A 366 -21.49 -4.62 -3.61
CA LEU A 366 -22.77 -5.34 -3.58
C LEU A 366 -23.78 -4.73 -2.59
N PRO A 367 -23.48 -4.59 -1.28
CA PRO A 367 -24.42 -3.97 -0.34
C PRO A 367 -24.74 -2.51 -0.71
N MET A 368 -23.76 -1.76 -1.24
CA MET A 368 -23.99 -0.40 -1.75
C MET A 368 -25.02 -0.42 -2.88
N ALA A 369 -24.86 -1.31 -3.87
CA ALA A 369 -25.77 -1.43 -5.00
C ALA A 369 -27.19 -1.80 -4.55
N PHE A 370 -27.32 -2.77 -3.64
CA PHE A 370 -28.62 -3.17 -3.10
C PHE A 370 -29.32 -2.03 -2.35
N LEU A 371 -28.59 -1.32 -1.48
CA LEU A 371 -29.13 -0.16 -0.76
C LEU A 371 -29.66 0.87 -1.75
N LEU A 372 -28.81 1.33 -2.67
CA LEU A 372 -29.16 2.33 -3.68
C LEU A 372 -30.34 1.89 -4.55
N ASN A 373 -30.43 0.59 -4.87
CA ASN A 373 -31.52 0.06 -5.66
C ASN A 373 -32.87 0.12 -4.93
N SER A 374 -32.87 0.09 -3.60
CA SER A 374 -34.06 0.16 -2.75
C SER A 374 -34.54 1.59 -2.41
N LEU A 375 -33.74 2.62 -2.68
CA LEU A 375 -34.05 3.98 -2.26
C LEU A 375 -35.21 4.59 -3.04
N GLY A 376 -36.13 5.24 -2.31
CA GLY A 376 -37.14 6.13 -2.88
C GLY A 376 -36.55 7.47 -3.39
N PRO A 377 -37.34 8.30 -4.10
CA PRO A 377 -36.83 9.46 -4.85
C PRO A 377 -36.00 10.45 -4.01
N ARG A 378 -36.45 10.80 -2.79
CA ARG A 378 -35.75 11.74 -1.89
C ARG A 378 -34.36 11.26 -1.47
N TRP A 379 -34.27 9.99 -1.06
CA TRP A 379 -33.03 9.39 -0.60
C TRP A 379 -32.10 9.08 -1.77
N TRP A 380 -32.67 8.75 -2.93
CA TRP A 380 -31.92 8.59 -4.17
C TRP A 380 -31.22 9.88 -4.61
N LEU A 381 -31.89 11.04 -4.54
CA LEU A 381 -31.23 12.32 -4.79
C LEU A 381 -30.10 12.58 -3.78
N SER A 382 -30.36 12.40 -2.49
CA SER A 382 -29.38 12.59 -1.42
C SER A 382 -28.15 11.70 -1.61
N ALA A 383 -28.35 10.43 -1.96
CA ALA A 383 -27.27 9.49 -2.23
C ALA A 383 -26.40 9.91 -3.43
N ARG A 384 -27.01 10.41 -4.51
CA ARG A 384 -26.26 10.91 -5.67
C ARG A 384 -25.43 12.15 -5.34
N VAL A 385 -25.99 13.09 -4.59
CA VAL A 385 -25.26 14.28 -4.10
C VAL A 385 -24.09 13.86 -3.23
N PHE A 386 -24.33 12.92 -2.29
CA PHE A 386 -23.27 12.37 -1.45
C PHE A 386 -22.17 11.67 -2.25
N ILE A 387 -22.51 10.78 -3.18
CA ILE A 387 -21.53 10.10 -4.05
C ILE A 387 -20.71 11.12 -4.84
N THR A 388 -21.37 12.13 -5.43
CA THR A 388 -20.70 13.19 -6.19
C THR A 388 -19.71 13.95 -5.30
N GLY A 389 -20.12 14.38 -4.11
CA GLY A 389 -19.26 15.05 -3.14
C GLY A 389 -18.05 14.19 -2.74
N CYS A 390 -18.26 12.89 -2.48
CA CYS A 390 -17.20 11.95 -2.18
C CYS A 390 -16.21 11.76 -3.34
N CYS A 391 -16.69 11.65 -4.59
CA CYS A 391 -15.84 11.57 -5.76
C CYS A 391 -15.00 12.85 -5.92
N LEU A 392 -15.61 14.03 -5.80
CA LEU A 392 -14.88 15.30 -5.90
C LEU A 392 -13.81 15.44 -4.80
N LEU A 393 -14.17 15.12 -3.56
CA LEU A 393 -13.23 15.13 -2.43
C LEU A 393 -12.06 14.18 -2.67
N LEU A 394 -12.34 12.95 -3.10
CA LEU A 394 -11.28 11.96 -3.29
C LEU A 394 -10.36 12.33 -4.46
N LEU A 395 -10.91 12.78 -5.58
CA LEU A 395 -10.12 13.24 -6.72
C LEU A 395 -9.23 14.43 -6.33
N PHE A 396 -9.76 15.36 -5.53
CA PHE A 396 -8.97 16.47 -5.01
C PHE A 396 -7.87 15.99 -4.06
N GLN A 397 -8.15 15.09 -3.12
CA GLN A 397 -7.14 14.54 -2.21
C GLN A 397 -6.10 13.68 -2.93
N MET A 398 -6.49 12.95 -3.97
CA MET A 398 -5.56 12.23 -4.85
C MET A 398 -4.60 13.23 -5.50
N TRP A 399 -5.10 14.35 -6.01
CA TRP A 399 -4.25 15.41 -6.52
C TRP A 399 -3.32 15.98 -5.42
N GLN A 400 -3.83 16.28 -4.21
CA GLN A 400 -3.01 16.77 -3.10
C GLN A 400 -1.90 15.78 -2.71
N TYR A 401 -2.18 14.48 -2.74
CA TYR A 401 -1.21 13.43 -2.46
C TYR A 401 -0.09 13.42 -3.50
N ASN A 402 -0.43 13.46 -4.80
CA ASN A 402 0.57 13.44 -5.86
C ASN A 402 1.30 14.80 -6.02
N ALA A 403 0.71 15.89 -5.54
CA ALA A 403 1.35 17.20 -5.43
C ALA A 403 2.24 17.36 -4.17
N PHE A 404 2.42 16.29 -3.37
CA PHE A 404 3.18 16.29 -2.12
C PHE A 404 2.67 17.30 -1.07
N ILE A 405 1.39 17.65 -1.12
CA ILE A 405 0.71 18.42 -0.07
C ILE A 405 0.38 17.49 1.10
N LEU A 406 -0.10 16.28 0.80
CA LEU A 406 -0.31 15.24 1.82
C LEU A 406 0.99 14.45 2.01
N HIS A 407 1.33 14.17 3.26
CA HIS A 407 2.45 13.29 3.56
C HIS A 407 2.14 11.86 3.12
N HIS A 408 3.09 11.19 2.48
CA HIS A 408 2.88 9.91 1.81
C HIS A 408 2.63 8.75 2.78
N GLU A 409 3.01 8.88 4.05
CA GLU A 409 2.92 7.80 5.03
C GLU A 409 2.39 8.21 6.42
N SER A 410 3.08 9.13 7.08
CA SER A 410 2.83 9.57 8.47
C SER A 410 1.81 10.71 8.59
N MET A 411 0.61 10.57 8.00
CA MET A 411 -0.48 11.51 8.22
C MET A 411 -1.07 11.37 9.64
N ASP A 412 -1.47 12.48 10.23
CA ASP A 412 -2.16 12.55 11.52
C ASP A 412 -3.25 13.65 11.49
N ARG A 413 -3.94 13.85 12.62
CA ARG A 413 -5.01 14.84 12.72
C ARG A 413 -4.56 16.27 12.42
N ALA A 414 -3.39 16.66 12.92
CA ALA A 414 -2.88 18.02 12.77
C ALA A 414 -2.41 18.27 11.33
N LYS A 415 -1.69 17.32 10.73
CA LYS A 415 -1.31 17.32 9.31
C LYS A 415 -2.53 17.36 8.39
N TYR A 416 -3.55 16.54 8.68
CA TYR A 416 -4.78 16.53 7.89
C TYR A 416 -5.50 17.88 7.98
N ALA A 417 -5.66 18.44 9.18
CA ALA A 417 -6.28 19.76 9.36
C ALA A 417 -5.50 20.89 8.67
N HIS A 418 -4.16 20.83 8.68
CA HIS A 418 -3.29 21.79 8.03
C HIS A 418 -3.49 21.81 6.50
N THR A 419 -3.69 20.64 5.91
CA THR A 419 -3.72 20.43 4.45
C THR A 419 -5.11 20.29 3.87
N PHE A 420 -6.15 20.12 4.68
CA PHE A 420 -7.51 19.87 4.22
C PHE A 420 -7.99 20.95 3.24
N LEU A 421 -8.36 20.52 2.02
CA LEU A 421 -8.84 21.40 0.95
C LEU A 421 -7.87 22.54 0.58
N ARG A 422 -6.56 22.36 0.79
CA ARG A 422 -5.52 23.33 0.38
C ARG A 422 -4.94 22.97 -0.99
N TRP A 423 -4.74 23.98 -1.84
CA TRP A 423 -4.22 23.81 -3.20
C TRP A 423 -3.01 24.70 -3.55
N ASP A 424 -2.62 25.58 -2.64
CA ASP A 424 -1.56 26.56 -2.87
C ASP A 424 -0.17 25.90 -2.77
N ASP A 425 0.77 26.33 -3.62
CA ASP A 425 2.15 25.83 -3.68
C ASP A 425 2.88 25.95 -2.34
N ARG A 426 2.49 26.90 -1.49
CA ARG A 426 3.04 27.06 -0.13
C ARG A 426 2.84 25.84 0.78
N TYR A 427 1.94 24.90 0.43
CA TYR A 427 1.71 23.67 1.20
C TYR A 427 2.48 22.46 0.65
N ARG A 428 3.07 22.56 -0.54
CA ARG A 428 3.78 21.43 -1.16
C ARG A 428 5.09 21.17 -0.43
N GLY A 429 5.35 19.91 -0.11
CA GLY A 429 6.59 19.48 0.55
C GLY A 429 6.79 20.03 1.97
N GLN A 430 5.77 20.60 2.60
CA GLN A 430 5.88 21.20 3.94
C GLN A 430 5.71 20.21 5.09
N LEU A 431 5.16 19.02 4.80
CA LEU A 431 4.94 17.98 5.79
C LEU A 431 6.03 16.91 5.67
N ALA A 432 6.59 16.51 6.80
CA ALA A 432 7.60 15.45 6.87
C ALA A 432 7.53 14.68 8.20
N GLY A 433 8.70 14.32 8.74
CA GLY A 433 8.88 13.50 9.92
C GLY A 433 8.73 12.00 9.66
N ASN A 434 9.35 11.20 10.52
CA ASN A 434 9.31 9.74 10.43
C ASN A 434 8.60 9.14 11.66
N TYR A 435 7.55 8.35 11.43
CA TYR A 435 6.78 7.73 12.51
C TYR A 435 6.29 6.34 12.08
N GLN A 436 7.22 5.40 12.01
CA GLN A 436 6.95 4.03 11.57
C GLN A 436 6.64 3.10 12.74
N SER A 437 5.90 2.02 12.49
CA SER A 437 5.69 0.96 13.50
C SER A 437 6.98 0.20 13.79
N PRO A 438 7.15 -0.35 15.01
CA PRO A 438 8.27 -1.25 15.30
C PRO A 438 8.20 -2.53 14.45
N PRO A 439 9.34 -3.17 14.14
CA PRO A 439 9.38 -4.47 13.49
C PRO A 439 8.52 -5.51 14.23
N PHE A 440 7.90 -6.44 13.49
CA PHE A 440 7.11 -7.48 14.12
C PHE A 440 8.00 -8.51 14.82
N ASN A 441 7.73 -8.74 16.11
CA ASN A 441 8.25 -9.89 16.84
C ASN A 441 7.24 -10.31 17.93
N PRO A 442 6.93 -11.62 18.07
CA PRO A 442 5.99 -12.12 19.07
C PRO A 442 6.46 -11.92 20.52
N ASN A 443 7.76 -11.98 20.78
CA ASN A 443 8.35 -11.77 22.11
C ASN A 443 8.52 -10.27 22.45
N GLY A 444 8.23 -9.39 21.49
CA GLY A 444 8.33 -7.94 21.63
C GLY A 444 9.76 -7.43 21.52
N MET A 445 10.02 -6.29 22.16
CA MET A 445 11.30 -5.59 22.12
C MET A 445 11.77 -5.27 23.55
N GLU A 446 13.07 -5.01 23.69
CA GLU A 446 13.69 -4.54 24.93
C GLU A 446 14.56 -3.32 24.65
N VAL A 447 14.67 -2.42 25.63
CA VAL A 447 15.58 -1.28 25.54
C VAL A 447 17.00 -1.78 25.74
N VAL A 448 17.88 -1.48 24.78
CA VAL A 448 19.30 -1.87 24.82
C VAL A 448 20.22 -0.67 25.01
N LEU A 449 19.75 0.53 24.67
CA LEU A 449 20.45 1.78 24.90
C LEU A 449 19.41 2.88 25.11
N GLU A 450 19.62 3.74 26.09
CA GLU A 450 18.82 4.93 26.32
C GLU A 450 19.72 6.05 26.81
N GLU A 451 19.64 7.21 26.17
CA GLU A 451 20.39 8.40 26.56
C GLU A 451 19.52 9.64 26.38
N SER A 452 19.60 10.55 27.35
CA SER A 452 19.04 11.91 27.26
C SER A 452 20.16 12.90 27.56
N CYS A 453 20.20 13.99 26.80
CA CYS A 453 21.30 14.95 26.82
C CYS A 453 20.74 16.38 26.72
N ASP A 454 20.96 17.17 27.78
CA ASP A 454 20.60 18.59 27.89
C ASP A 454 21.67 19.54 27.31
N LEU A 455 22.73 18.97 26.72
CA LEU A 455 23.86 19.67 26.10
C LEU A 455 24.68 20.57 27.05
N GLU A 456 24.45 20.53 28.37
CA GLU A 456 25.23 21.29 29.35
C GLU A 456 26.60 20.65 29.63
N ARG A 457 26.72 19.36 29.38
CA ARG A 457 27.94 18.55 29.59
C ARG A 457 28.16 17.61 28.41
N ALA A 458 29.37 17.06 28.32
CA ALA A 458 29.66 16.01 27.36
C ALA A 458 28.75 14.80 27.61
N CYS A 459 28.07 14.36 26.56
CA CYS A 459 27.21 13.19 26.54
C CYS A 459 27.98 12.00 25.97
N GLU A 460 27.53 10.78 26.26
CA GLU A 460 28.24 9.55 25.92
C GLU A 460 28.19 9.26 24.41
N HIS A 461 27.00 9.36 23.81
CA HIS A 461 26.83 9.09 22.38
C HIS A 461 26.45 10.32 21.55
N TRP A 462 25.95 11.38 22.19
CA TRP A 462 25.66 12.65 21.53
C TRP A 462 26.90 13.54 21.44
N SER A 463 27.30 13.88 20.21
CA SER A 463 28.42 14.77 19.94
C SER A 463 28.22 15.51 18.62
N GLY A 464 29.02 16.53 18.36
CA GLY A 464 28.99 17.24 17.08
C GLY A 464 29.26 18.72 17.22
N SER A 465 29.13 19.41 16.10
CA SER A 465 29.30 20.87 16.04
C SER A 465 28.00 21.59 16.40
N GLY A 466 28.12 22.81 16.93
CA GLY A 466 26.98 23.72 17.11
C GLY A 466 26.49 23.88 18.53
N ILE A 467 26.94 23.06 19.48
CA ILE A 467 26.63 23.23 20.91
C ILE A 467 27.29 24.53 21.39
N GLN A 468 26.46 25.50 21.76
CA GLN A 468 26.90 26.85 22.13
C GLN A 468 26.05 27.39 23.27
N ARG A 469 26.65 28.23 24.10
CA ARG A 469 25.93 28.93 25.17
C ARG A 469 24.96 29.95 24.57
N THR A 470 23.71 29.93 25.00
CA THR A 470 22.66 30.86 24.55
C THR A 470 21.65 31.14 25.66
N SER A 471 21.10 32.36 25.68
CA SER A 471 20.09 32.78 26.66
C SER A 471 18.67 32.30 26.33
N ILE A 472 18.48 31.75 25.13
CA ILE A 472 17.18 31.27 24.63
C ILE A 472 17.13 29.74 24.51
N ALA A 473 18.05 29.03 25.21
CA ALA A 473 18.02 27.57 25.33
C ALA A 473 16.68 27.12 25.92
N PHE A 474 16.26 25.90 25.59
CA PHE A 474 15.03 25.35 26.16
C PHE A 474 15.24 25.02 27.64
N SER A 475 16.37 24.39 27.96
CA SER A 475 16.82 24.12 29.32
C SER A 475 18.25 24.63 29.51
N GLY A 476 18.66 24.85 30.77
CA GLY A 476 20.03 25.25 31.08
C GLY A 476 20.48 26.55 30.39
N SER A 477 21.60 26.47 29.68
CA SER A 477 22.28 27.59 29.04
C SER A 477 22.96 27.24 27.72
N HIS A 478 22.94 26.00 27.26
CA HIS A 478 23.50 25.53 26.00
C HIS A 478 22.40 25.01 25.08
N ALA A 479 22.58 25.20 23.78
CA ALA A 479 21.76 24.55 22.76
C ALA A 479 22.60 24.31 21.52
N CYS A 480 22.21 23.35 20.68
CA CYS A 480 22.79 23.18 19.36
C CYS A 480 22.20 24.21 18.39
N ILE A 481 23.02 25.18 17.96
CA ILE A 481 22.65 26.21 16.99
C ILE A 481 23.17 25.80 15.61
N ILE A 482 22.25 25.31 14.78
CA ILE A 482 22.53 24.96 13.38
C ILE A 482 22.47 26.24 12.56
N THR A 483 23.51 26.51 11.77
CA THR A 483 23.61 27.69 10.91
C THR A 483 23.98 27.30 9.48
N PRO A 484 23.80 28.19 8.48
CA PRO A 484 24.25 27.98 7.10
C PRO A 484 25.73 27.59 6.94
N ALA A 485 26.59 27.96 7.89
CA ALA A 485 28.01 27.60 7.84
C ALA A 485 28.27 26.12 8.14
N MET A 486 27.30 25.43 8.74
CA MET A 486 27.42 24.07 9.23
C MET A 486 26.68 23.11 8.31
N GLU A 487 27.38 22.09 7.82
CA GLU A 487 26.79 21.04 6.99
C GLU A 487 26.24 19.88 7.84
N TYR A 488 27.00 19.42 8.82
CA TYR A 488 26.59 18.39 9.78
C TYR A 488 26.62 18.98 11.18
N ALA A 489 25.55 18.76 11.95
CA ALA A 489 25.42 19.29 13.30
C ALA A 489 25.53 18.18 14.35
N LEU A 490 24.86 18.38 15.49
CA LEU A 490 24.69 17.39 16.54
C LEU A 490 24.24 16.03 15.96
N GLY A 491 24.84 14.97 16.47
CA GLY A 491 24.48 13.60 16.12
C GLY A 491 24.76 12.63 17.24
N PHE A 492 24.01 11.54 17.21
CA PHE A 492 24.19 10.35 18.01
C PHE A 492 25.03 9.34 17.23
N SER A 493 25.95 8.65 17.91
CA SER A 493 26.69 7.52 17.36
C SER A 493 26.91 6.43 18.41
N ALA A 494 26.46 5.21 18.11
CA ALA A 494 26.74 4.00 18.88
C ALA A 494 27.56 3.03 18.02
N ALA A 495 28.73 2.64 18.54
CA ALA A 495 29.68 1.75 17.88
C ALA A 495 29.71 0.35 18.52
N ASP A 496 30.53 -0.52 17.96
CA ASP A 496 30.56 -1.96 18.24
C ASP A 496 30.69 -2.30 19.74
N GLY A 497 29.91 -3.29 20.18
CA GLY A 497 29.81 -3.73 21.58
C GLY A 497 28.75 -3.03 22.44
N SER A 498 28.25 -1.85 22.04
CA SER A 498 27.17 -1.14 22.75
C SER A 498 25.76 -1.63 22.39
N LEU A 499 25.61 -2.25 21.22
CA LEU A 499 24.33 -2.70 20.67
C LEU A 499 24.42 -4.17 20.25
N PRO A 500 23.31 -4.92 20.31
CA PRO A 500 23.30 -6.32 19.90
C PRO A 500 23.34 -6.46 18.36
N THR A 501 24.11 -7.44 17.89
CA THR A 501 24.16 -7.83 16.47
C THR A 501 23.09 -8.89 16.15
N GLY A 502 22.72 -9.02 14.87
CA GLY A 502 21.76 -10.01 14.38
C GLY A 502 20.32 -9.80 14.83
N ARG A 503 20.01 -8.70 15.54
CA ARG A 503 18.65 -8.35 15.99
C ARG A 503 18.23 -7.03 15.36
N ALA A 504 17.06 -6.99 14.73
CA ALA A 504 16.51 -5.74 14.22
C ALA A 504 16.31 -4.75 15.36
N LEU A 505 16.58 -3.47 15.10
CA LEU A 505 16.51 -2.39 16.07
C LEU A 505 15.35 -1.44 15.75
N TYR A 506 14.99 -0.60 16.71
CA TYR A 506 14.01 0.46 16.56
C TYR A 506 14.44 1.67 17.36
N LEU A 507 14.66 2.77 16.65
CA LEU A 507 15.06 4.05 17.21
C LEU A 507 13.83 4.86 17.58
N GLU A 508 13.75 5.28 18.83
CA GLU A 508 12.91 6.40 19.25
C GLU A 508 13.82 7.59 19.50
N VAL A 509 13.68 8.65 18.70
CA VAL A 509 14.50 9.86 18.80
C VAL A 509 13.58 11.04 19.06
N GLY A 510 13.95 11.94 19.95
CA GLY A 510 13.26 13.22 20.03
C GLY A 510 14.12 14.32 20.59
N TYR A 511 13.64 15.54 20.43
CA TYR A 511 14.37 16.76 20.77
C TYR A 511 13.42 17.96 20.78
N GLN A 512 13.84 19.02 21.46
CA GLN A 512 13.21 20.32 21.39
C GLN A 512 13.76 21.09 20.19
N ARG A 513 12.87 21.72 19.44
CA ARG A 513 13.22 22.54 18.25
C ARG A 513 12.66 23.94 18.40
N LEU A 514 13.49 24.96 18.17
CA LEU A 514 13.08 26.35 18.07
C LEU A 514 13.45 26.95 16.72
N GLU A 515 12.44 27.48 16.04
CA GLU A 515 12.60 28.26 14.82
C GLU A 515 12.37 29.74 15.09
N VAL A 516 13.42 30.56 14.87
CA VAL A 516 13.36 32.02 15.07
C VAL A 516 12.95 32.75 13.77
N ARG A 517 13.21 32.15 12.61
CA ARG A 517 12.87 32.69 11.29
C ARG A 517 12.03 31.68 10.50
N ALA A 518 10.94 32.15 9.91
CA ALA A 518 10.04 31.32 9.11
C ALA A 518 10.75 30.52 8.02
N GLY A 519 10.51 29.22 8.02
CA GLY A 519 11.06 28.26 7.06
C GLY A 519 12.49 27.85 7.35
N ALA A 520 13.14 28.36 8.40
CA ALA A 520 14.56 28.12 8.63
C ALA A 520 14.90 26.68 9.04
N SER A 521 13.94 25.88 9.51
CA SER A 521 14.17 24.46 9.74
C SER A 521 13.72 23.55 8.58
N GLN A 522 13.04 24.10 7.56
CA GLN A 522 12.50 23.32 6.43
C GLN A 522 13.54 22.56 5.60
N PRO A 523 14.72 23.12 5.27
CA PRO A 523 15.70 22.38 4.46
C PRO A 523 16.51 21.37 5.30
N LEU A 524 16.34 21.34 6.62
CA LEU A 524 17.13 20.48 7.49
C LEU A 524 16.62 19.02 7.44
N LEU A 525 17.55 18.10 7.23
CA LEU A 525 17.30 16.67 7.23
C LEU A 525 17.77 16.05 8.55
N ALA A 526 17.03 15.04 9.01
CA ALA A 526 17.52 14.04 9.95
C ALA A 526 17.85 12.77 9.16
N ILE A 527 18.96 12.12 9.53
CA ILE A 527 19.45 10.91 8.89
C ILE A 527 19.55 9.82 9.94
N ALA A 528 18.93 8.68 9.70
CA ALA A 528 19.28 7.42 10.35
C ALA A 528 20.22 6.63 9.44
N ASP A 529 21.37 6.23 9.97
CA ASP A 529 22.49 5.70 9.20
C ASP A 529 23.06 4.45 9.90
N VAL A 530 23.21 3.36 9.15
CA VAL A 530 24.03 2.21 9.53
C VAL A 530 25.15 2.09 8.51
N LYS A 531 26.40 2.16 9.00
CA LYS A 531 27.60 1.86 8.22
C LYS A 531 28.19 0.54 8.66
N HIS A 532 28.47 -0.31 7.69
CA HIS A 532 29.13 -1.58 7.92
C HIS A 532 30.61 -1.37 8.24
N ALA A 533 31.23 -2.40 8.84
CA ALA A 533 32.66 -2.39 9.17
C ALA A 533 33.56 -2.17 7.95
N ASP A 534 33.12 -2.61 6.77
CA ASP A 534 33.82 -2.44 5.49
C ASP A 534 33.61 -1.05 4.84
N GLY A 535 32.83 -0.19 5.50
CA GLY A 535 32.48 1.15 5.03
C GLY A 535 31.30 1.19 4.06
N SER A 536 30.72 0.04 3.71
CA SER A 536 29.49 -0.02 2.91
C SER A 536 28.27 0.45 3.74
N GLN A 537 27.21 0.81 3.03
CA GLN A 537 26.03 1.42 3.63
C GLN A 537 24.95 0.36 3.89
N GLY A 538 24.67 0.07 5.17
CA GLY A 538 23.64 -0.89 5.57
C GLY A 538 22.23 -0.29 5.64
N LEU A 539 22.12 0.96 6.07
CA LEU A 539 20.88 1.74 6.06
C LEU A 539 21.21 3.20 5.82
N TYR A 540 20.47 3.88 4.94
CA TYR A 540 20.52 5.34 4.81
C TYR A 540 19.11 5.89 4.62
N GLU A 541 18.53 6.45 5.68
CA GLU A 541 17.16 6.96 5.66
C GLU A 541 17.11 8.47 5.95
N PRO A 542 17.12 9.32 4.91
CA PRO A 542 16.95 10.75 5.05
C PRO A 542 15.47 11.16 5.13
N PHE A 543 15.15 12.08 6.04
CA PHE A 543 13.83 12.72 6.08
C PHE A 543 13.89 14.14 6.63
N PHE A 544 13.01 15.02 6.16
CA PHE A 544 12.93 16.39 6.68
C PHE A 544 12.40 16.41 8.10
N ILE A 545 12.95 17.32 8.90
CA ILE A 545 12.71 17.33 10.34
C ILE A 545 11.36 17.93 10.77
N ASN A 546 10.55 18.41 9.84
CA ASN A 546 9.33 19.15 10.19
C ASN A 546 8.09 18.30 9.94
N PRO A 547 7.51 17.64 10.97
CA PRO A 547 6.16 17.06 10.83
C PRO A 547 5.13 18.09 10.37
N LEU A 548 5.25 19.30 10.89
CA LEU A 548 4.48 20.49 10.54
C LEU A 548 5.43 21.69 10.47
N PRO A 549 5.06 22.75 9.72
CA PRO A 549 5.73 24.04 9.79
C PRO A 549 5.83 24.53 11.24
N ALA A 550 7.01 25.03 11.61
CA ALA A 550 7.31 25.42 12.98
C ALA A 550 6.48 26.63 13.44
N ARG A 551 6.15 26.67 14.74
CA ARG A 551 5.60 27.87 15.37
C ARG A 551 6.73 28.80 15.78
N LEU A 552 6.81 29.94 15.10
CA LEU A 552 7.87 30.93 15.33
C LEU A 552 8.01 31.34 16.78
N GLY A 553 9.25 31.35 17.27
CA GLY A 553 9.60 31.80 18.62
C GLY A 553 9.12 30.86 19.74
N LYS A 554 8.65 29.66 19.42
CA LYS A 554 8.22 28.66 20.40
C LYS A 554 9.04 27.39 20.25
N TRP A 555 9.50 26.85 21.37
CA TRP A 555 10.05 25.52 21.45
C TRP A 555 8.95 24.47 21.22
N GLU A 556 9.25 23.47 20.40
CA GLU A 556 8.36 22.37 20.09
C GLU A 556 9.09 21.04 20.20
N GLN A 557 8.49 20.11 20.95
CA GLN A 557 8.94 18.72 21.00
C GLN A 557 8.69 18.06 19.64
N VAL A 558 9.74 17.46 19.08
CA VAL A 558 9.69 16.67 17.86
C VAL A 558 10.18 15.27 18.16
N GLU A 559 9.46 14.27 17.65
CA GLU A 559 9.78 12.86 17.87
C GLU A 559 9.69 12.06 16.58
N TYR A 560 10.59 11.10 16.45
CA TYR A 560 10.65 10.16 15.35
C TYR A 560 10.78 8.72 15.82
N ARG A 561 10.31 7.84 14.95
CA ARG A 561 10.43 6.40 15.14
C ARG A 561 10.89 5.73 13.86
N VAL A 562 12.05 5.09 13.91
CA VAL A 562 12.76 4.57 12.74
C VAL A 562 13.16 3.11 12.98
N PRO A 563 12.65 2.14 12.22
CA PRO A 563 13.13 0.76 12.25
C PRO A 563 14.51 0.69 11.59
N VAL A 564 15.39 -0.09 12.20
CA VAL A 564 16.77 -0.26 11.76
C VAL A 564 17.01 -1.76 11.53
N PRO A 565 17.63 -2.16 10.40
CA PRO A 565 17.91 -3.56 10.12
C PRO A 565 18.85 -4.15 11.18
N PRO A 566 18.95 -5.49 11.27
CA PRO A 566 19.93 -6.14 12.14
C PRO A 566 21.35 -5.63 11.86
N LEU A 567 22.08 -5.29 12.92
CA LEU A 567 23.48 -4.89 12.82
C LEU A 567 24.39 -6.12 12.65
N GLU A 568 25.44 -5.97 11.84
CA GLU A 568 26.56 -6.90 11.76
C GLU A 568 27.67 -6.51 12.75
N PRO A 569 28.57 -7.46 13.12
CA PRO A 569 29.73 -7.13 13.94
C PRO A 569 30.58 -6.01 13.30
N GLY A 570 30.91 -4.99 14.09
CA GLY A 570 31.65 -3.81 13.63
C GLY A 570 30.79 -2.71 12.99
N ASP A 571 29.47 -2.91 12.85
CA ASP A 571 28.57 -1.88 12.36
C ASP A 571 28.50 -0.68 13.32
N ARG A 572 28.24 0.50 12.74
CA ARG A 572 27.99 1.73 13.48
C ARG A 572 26.62 2.28 13.17
N LEU A 573 25.83 2.48 14.22
CA LEU A 573 24.54 3.15 14.16
C LEU A 573 24.70 4.64 14.46
N ALA A 574 24.19 5.50 13.59
CA ALA A 574 24.21 6.94 13.78
C ALA A 574 22.85 7.58 13.49
N PHE A 575 22.57 8.67 14.20
CA PHE A 575 21.46 9.57 13.90
C PHE A 575 21.97 11.01 13.93
N TYR A 576 21.83 11.78 12.85
CA TYR A 576 22.39 13.13 12.80
C TYR A 576 21.58 14.09 11.94
N PHE A 577 21.78 15.39 12.16
CA PHE A 577 21.19 16.45 11.37
C PHE A 577 22.11 16.87 10.22
N TRP A 578 21.57 16.90 9.00
CA TRP A 578 22.27 17.28 7.78
C TRP A 578 21.64 18.52 7.13
N ASN A 579 22.36 19.63 7.18
CA ASN A 579 22.02 20.88 6.52
C ASN A 579 22.60 20.90 5.11
N ARG A 580 22.14 19.96 4.27
CA ARG A 580 22.63 19.73 2.91
C ARG A 580 22.73 21.00 2.08
N ASP A 581 21.67 21.80 2.11
CA ASP A 581 21.54 22.98 1.25
C ASP A 581 22.13 24.24 1.92
N ARG A 582 22.71 24.10 3.13
CA ARG A 582 23.34 25.17 3.91
C ARG A 582 22.43 26.39 4.08
N GLN A 583 21.14 26.13 4.30
CA GLN A 583 20.11 27.17 4.47
C GLN A 583 19.45 27.12 5.84
N ALA A 584 19.65 26.04 6.60
CA ALA A 584 19.00 25.89 7.88
C ALA A 584 19.54 26.86 8.93
N HIS A 585 18.63 27.40 9.75
CA HIS A 585 18.96 28.16 10.95
C HIS A 585 17.97 27.84 12.07
N VAL A 586 18.31 26.87 12.91
CA VAL A 586 17.42 26.28 13.91
C VAL A 586 18.19 25.95 15.18
N LEU A 587 17.52 26.08 16.33
CA LEU A 587 18.06 25.65 17.62
C LEU A 587 17.46 24.30 17.99
N ILE A 588 18.31 23.39 18.44
CA ILE A 588 17.97 22.06 18.92
C ILE A 588 18.49 21.92 20.35
N ASP A 589 17.66 21.37 21.22
CA ASP A 589 17.97 21.21 22.64
C ASP A 589 17.26 19.99 23.23
N ASP A 590 17.62 19.58 24.45
CA ASP A 590 17.05 18.44 25.19
C ASP A 590 16.82 17.21 24.29
N VAL A 591 17.91 16.68 23.73
CA VAL A 591 17.84 15.52 22.84
C VAL A 591 17.72 14.21 23.63
N PHE A 592 16.93 13.28 23.12
CA PHE A 592 16.84 11.92 23.66
C PHE A 592 16.89 10.90 22.53
N ILE A 593 17.44 9.73 22.86
CA ILE A 593 17.36 8.55 22.03
C ILE A 593 17.16 7.30 22.87
N ARG A 594 16.30 6.42 22.39
CA ARG A 594 16.13 5.08 22.91
C ARG A 594 16.26 4.10 21.75
N VAL A 595 17.19 3.16 21.89
CA VAL A 595 17.38 2.05 20.96
C VAL A 595 16.75 0.82 21.57
N LEU A 596 15.73 0.29 20.90
CA LEU A 596 15.11 -0.97 21.27
C LEU A 596 15.60 -2.07 20.33
N ALA A 597 15.89 -3.25 20.87
CA ALA A 597 16.20 -4.44 20.09
C ALA A 597 15.03 -5.42 20.14
N VAL A 598 14.78 -6.07 19.02
CA VAL A 598 13.86 -7.20 18.96
C VAL A 598 14.37 -8.32 19.87
N LYS A 599 13.49 -8.92 20.68
CA LYS A 599 13.87 -10.07 21.51
C LYS A 599 14.13 -11.31 20.64
N PRO A 600 15.09 -12.19 21.01
CA PRO A 600 15.27 -13.47 20.33
C PRO A 600 13.96 -14.25 20.26
N TYR A 601 13.76 -15.00 19.16
CA TYR A 601 12.55 -15.80 18.92
C TYR A 601 12.37 -16.95 19.91
#